data_AF-A0A1N6Z4Y7-F1
#
_entry.id   AF-A0A1N6Z4Y7-F1
#
_cell.length_a   1.000
_cell.length_b   1.000
_cell.length_c   1.000
_cell.angle_alpha   90.00
_cell.angle_beta   90.00
_cell.angle_gamma   90.00
#
_symmetry.space_group_name_H-M   'P 1'
#
loop_
_entity.id
_entity.type
_entity.pdbx_description
1 polymer ?
#
loop_
_entity_poly.entity_id
_entity_poly.type
_entity_poly.pdbx_seq_one_letter_code
_entity_poly.pdbx_strand_id
1 'polypeptide(L)'
;MSEPQLSIRSSKARDLAHALARRTGQPINRLVELALERYDVELRQQDKKHPLDAVWELAAEGRRDVPAGTTSAHDDLYDENGLPI
;
A
#
# COMPACT_ATOMS: atom_id res chain seq x y z
N MET A 1 -7.86 36.68 7.63
CA MET A 1 -6.40 36.44 7.63
C MET A 1 -6.03 35.89 6.25
N SER A 2 -4.92 36.31 5.66
CA SER A 2 -4.46 35.79 4.36
C SER A 2 -4.03 34.34 4.49
N GLU A 3 -4.33 33.52 3.49
CA GLU A 3 -3.91 32.12 3.43
C GLU A 3 -2.37 32.01 3.45
N PRO A 4 -1.80 31.06 4.21
CA PRO A 4 -0.34 30.89 4.29
C PRO A 4 0.24 30.47 2.93
N GLN A 5 1.25 31.20 2.45
CA GLN A 5 1.93 30.88 1.19
C GLN A 5 3.14 29.98 1.41
N LEU A 6 3.33 28.99 0.54
CA LEU A 6 4.47 28.08 0.56
C LEU A 6 5.74 28.77 0.02
N SER A 7 6.82 28.76 0.79
CA SER A 7 8.13 29.27 0.36
C SER A 7 9.07 28.15 -0.08
N ILE A 8 9.49 28.15 -1.34
CA ILE A 8 10.43 27.17 -1.90
C ILE A 8 11.84 27.76 -1.88
N ARG A 9 12.69 27.23 -0.99
CA ARG A 9 14.10 27.65 -0.85
C ARG A 9 15.07 26.81 -1.67
N SER A 10 14.71 25.57 -1.98
CA SER A 10 15.52 24.67 -2.82
C SER A 10 15.41 25.06 -4.30
N SER A 11 16.55 25.30 -4.95
CA SER A 11 16.62 25.58 -6.39
C SER A 11 16.06 24.41 -7.21
N LYS A 12 16.47 23.19 -6.89
CA LYS A 12 15.96 21.96 -7.53
C LYS A 12 14.44 21.84 -7.44
N ALA A 13 13.86 22.11 -6.27
CA ALA A 13 12.41 22.03 -6.08
C ALA A 13 11.68 23.11 -6.89
N ARG A 14 12.24 24.32 -6.95
CA ARG A 14 11.72 25.42 -7.78
C ARG A 14 11.74 25.04 -9.26
N ASP A 15 12.85 24.50 -9.76
CA ASP A 15 12.99 24.13 -11.17
C ASP A 15 12.01 23.02 -11.57
N LEU A 16 11.85 22.00 -10.72
CA LEU A 16 10.88 20.92 -10.92
C LEU A 16 9.44 21.45 -10.95
N ALA A 17 9.07 22.30 -9.99
CA ALA A 17 7.74 22.88 -9.93
C ALA A 17 7.42 23.70 -11.19
N HIS A 18 8.37 24.52 -11.65
CA HIS A 18 8.21 25.28 -12.89
C HIS A 18 8.13 24.38 -14.14
N ALA A 19 8.96 23.33 -14.21
CA ALA A 19 8.92 22.40 -15.33
C ALA A 19 7.58 21.65 -15.40
N LEU A 20 7.04 21.23 -14.25
CA LEU A 20 5.74 20.59 -14.17
C LEU A 20 4.61 21.54 -14.52
N ALA A 21 4.62 22.77 -13.99
CA ALA A 21 3.61 23.79 -14.30
C ALA A 21 3.54 24.09 -15.81
N ARG A 22 4.69 24.20 -16.48
CA ARG A 22 4.74 24.37 -17.94
C ARG A 22 4.16 23.18 -18.71
N ARG A 23 4.36 21.96 -18.21
CA ARG A 23 3.91 20.74 -18.89
C ARG A 23 2.42 20.44 -18.67
N THR A 24 1.90 20.74 -17.49
CA THR A 24 0.53 20.40 -17.10
C THR A 24 -0.44 21.58 -17.27
N GLY A 25 0.07 22.80 -17.43
CA GLY A 25 -0.75 24.02 -17.43
C GLY A 25 -1.34 24.36 -16.05
N GLN A 26 -0.96 23.63 -14.99
CA GLN A 26 -1.46 23.86 -13.64
C GLN A 26 -0.59 24.86 -12.89
N PRO A 27 -1.17 25.66 -11.98
CA PRO A 27 -0.39 26.56 -11.15
C PRO A 27 0.46 25.77 -10.14
N ILE A 28 1.59 26.35 -9.73
CA ILE A 28 2.59 25.68 -8.89
C ILE A 28 2.01 25.22 -7.54
N ASN A 29 1.16 26.03 -6.91
CA ASN A 29 0.52 25.68 -5.64
C ASN A 29 -0.31 24.38 -5.78
N ARG A 30 -1.16 24.29 -6.81
CA ARG A 30 -1.98 23.10 -7.12
C ARG A 30 -1.12 21.86 -7.31
N LEU A 31 0.01 22.00 -8.01
CA LEU A 31 0.93 20.88 -8.24
C LEU A 31 1.61 20.42 -6.96
N VAL A 32 2.01 21.36 -6.09
CA VAL A 32 2.64 21.00 -4.82
C VAL A 32 1.63 20.36 -3.88
N GLU A 33 0.41 20.89 -3.78
CA GLU A 33 -0.69 20.29 -3.03
C GLU A 33 -0.95 18.85 -3.49
N LEU A 34 -1.14 18.64 -4.79
CA LEU A 34 -1.37 17.30 -5.36
C LEU A 34 -0.21 16.33 -5.10
N ALA A 35 1.03 16.81 -5.19
CA ALA A 35 2.21 16.00 -4.92
C ALA A 35 2.30 15.59 -3.44
N LEU A 36 2.00 16.52 -2.52
CA LEU A 36 1.99 16.24 -1.09
C LEU A 36 0.85 15.30 -0.70
N GLU A 37 -0.35 15.49 -1.24
CA GLU A 37 -1.49 14.59 -1.04
C GLU A 37 -1.18 13.17 -1.52
N ARG A 38 -0.58 13.04 -2.70
CA ARG A 38 -0.17 11.74 -3.23
C ARG A 38 0.86 11.07 -2.32
N TYR A 39 1.86 11.83 -1.86
CA TYR A 39 2.89 11.32 -0.98
C TYR A 39 2.33 10.86 0.39
N ASP A 40 1.37 11.61 0.96
CA ASP A 40 0.68 11.23 2.19
C ASP A 40 -0.14 9.94 2.01
N VAL A 41 -0.86 9.80 0.89
CA VAL A 41 -1.59 8.56 0.57
C VAL A 41 -0.63 7.37 0.43
N GLU A 42 0.49 7.54 -0.27
CA GLU A 42 1.51 6.50 -0.42
C GLU A 42 2.09 6.08 0.94
N LEU A 43 2.41 7.02 1.83
CA LEU A 43 2.89 6.73 3.19
C LEU A 43 1.84 5.98 4.03
N ARG A 44 0.59 6.45 4.05
CA ARG A 44 -0.49 5.79 4.80
C ARG A 44 -0.77 4.39 4.29
N GLN A 45 -0.60 4.13 3.00
CA GLN A 45 -0.74 2.79 2.45
C GLN A 45 0.43 1.89 2.86
N GLN A 46 1.66 2.41 2.93
CA GLN A 46 2.81 1.66 3.43
C GLN A 46 2.62 1.26 4.90
N ASP A 47 2.17 2.19 5.74
CA ASP A 47 1.92 1.92 7.16
C ASP A 47 0.78 0.91 7.38
N LYS A 48 -0.15 0.80 6.43
CA LYS A 48 -1.29 -0.14 6.50
C LYS A 48 -0.96 -1.54 6.03
N LYS A 49 0.15 -1.76 5.31
CA LYS A 49 0.56 -3.10 4.88
C LYS A 49 1.12 -3.85 6.07
N HIS A 50 0.25 -4.52 6.81
CA HIS A 50 0.69 -5.38 7.90
C HIS A 50 1.35 -6.63 7.29
N PRO A 51 2.43 -7.18 7.88
CA PRO A 51 3.07 -8.40 7.36
C PRO A 51 2.10 -9.57 7.18
N LEU A 52 1.04 -9.64 7.99
CA LEU A 52 -0.02 -10.64 7.83
C LEU A 52 -0.84 -10.47 6.55
N ASP A 53 -0.95 -9.27 5.98
CA ASP A 53 -1.68 -9.06 4.73
C ASP A 53 -1.01 -9.84 3.59
N ALA A 54 0.32 -9.85 3.55
CA ALA A 54 1.08 -10.65 2.60
C ALA A 54 0.88 -12.16 2.82
N VAL A 55 0.78 -12.60 4.08
CA VAL A 55 0.47 -14.01 4.42
C VAL A 55 -0.93 -14.38 3.94
N TRP A 56 -1.92 -13.51 4.14
CA TRP A 56 -3.29 -13.74 3.69
C TRP A 56 -3.41 -13.73 2.17
N GLU A 57 -2.69 -12.85 1.48
CA GLU A 57 -2.64 -12.79 0.02
C GLU A 57 -2.04 -14.09 -0.56
N LEU A 58 -0.91 -14.55 0.00
CA LEU A 58 -0.29 -15.83 -0.36
C LEU A 58 -1.23 -17.02 -0.10
N ALA A 59 -1.90 -17.04 1.06
CA ALA A 59 -2.86 -18.08 1.39
C ALA A 59 -4.09 -18.08 0.46
N ALA A 60 -4.56 -16.89 0.05
CA ALA A 60 -5.66 -16.75 -0.89
C ALA A 60 -5.28 -17.20 -2.31
N GLU A 61 -4.05 -16.93 -2.74
CA GLU A 61 -3.50 -17.45 -4.00
C GLU A 61 -3.45 -18.98 -3.97
N GLY A 62 -2.82 -19.58 -2.96
CA GLY A 62 -2.70 -21.03 -2.85
C GLY A 62 -4.05 -21.76 -2.77
N ARG A 63 -5.07 -21.15 -2.18
CA ARG A 63 -6.43 -21.73 -2.11
C ARG A 63 -7.05 -21.96 -3.49
N ARG A 64 -6.67 -21.19 -4.51
CA ARG A 64 -7.23 -21.33 -5.87
C ARG A 64 -6.96 -22.70 -6.47
N ASP A 65 -5.83 -23.32 -6.09
CA ASP A 65 -5.40 -24.62 -6.60
C ASP A 65 -5.82 -25.79 -5.70
N VAL A 66 -6.49 -25.50 -4.57
CA VAL A 66 -6.99 -26.53 -3.65
C VAL A 66 -8.40 -26.97 -4.09
N PRO A 67 -8.61 -28.26 -4.40
CA PRO A 67 -9.93 -28.77 -4.75
C PRO A 67 -10.98 -28.52 -3.65
N ALA A 68 -12.23 -28.30 -4.06
CA ALA A 68 -13.34 -28.18 -3.12
C ALA A 68 -13.50 -29.48 -2.33
N GLY A 69 -13.55 -29.38 -1.00
CA GLY A 69 -13.65 -30.54 -0.11
C GLY A 69 -12.31 -31.14 0.30
N THR A 70 -11.17 -30.58 -0.11
CA THR A 70 -9.88 -30.93 0.50
C THR A 70 -9.90 -30.55 1.98
N THR A 71 -9.75 -31.56 2.84
CA THR A 71 -9.68 -31.39 4.30
C THR A 71 -8.32 -31.86 4.79
N SER A 72 -7.89 -31.33 5.93
CA SER A 72 -6.77 -31.88 6.71
C SER A 72 -7.31 -32.80 7.82
N ALA A 73 -8.36 -33.56 7.53
CA ALA A 73 -8.86 -34.55 8.47
C ALA A 73 -7.87 -35.71 8.51
N HIS A 74 -7.34 -35.98 9.70
CA HIS A 74 -6.35 -37.03 9.94
C HIS A 74 -6.83 -37.97 11.05
N ASP A 75 -8.15 -38.10 11.19
CA ASP A 75 -8.81 -38.96 12.18
C ASP A 75 -8.46 -40.45 11.98
N ASP A 76 -7.92 -40.79 10.81
CA ASP A 76 -7.39 -42.09 10.46
C ASP A 76 -5.93 -42.31 10.89
N LEU A 77 -5.20 -41.25 11.24
CA LEU A 77 -3.78 -41.30 11.63
C LEU A 77 -3.55 -41.03 13.11
N TYR A 78 -4.50 -40.37 13.79
CA TYR A 78 -4.38 -39.97 15.19
C TYR A 78 -5.58 -40.42 16.02
N ASP A 79 -5.34 -40.81 17.27
CA ASP A 79 -6.38 -41.14 18.23
C ASP A 79 -7.09 -39.87 18.77
N GLU A 80 -8.07 -40.07 19.65
CA GLU A 80 -8.83 -38.97 20.27
C GLU A 80 -7.98 -37.99 21.10
N ASN A 81 -6.74 -38.37 21.45
CA ASN A 81 -5.78 -37.54 22.17
C ASN A 81 -4.78 -36.85 21.21
N GLY A 82 -4.88 -37.08 19.91
CA GLY A 82 -3.98 -36.54 18.89
C GLY A 82 -2.64 -37.29 18.80
N LEU A 83 -2.57 -38.54 19.28
CA LEU A 83 -1.38 -39.39 19.19
C LEU A 83 -1.46 -40.33 17.98
N PRO A 84 -0.36 -40.60 17.29
CA PRO A 84 -0.36 -41.55 16.18
C PRO A 84 -0.87 -42.93 16.62
N ILE A 85 -1.75 -43.53 15.82
CA ILE A 85 -2.26 -44.90 16.04
C ILE A 85 -1.26 -45.98 15.61
#